data_AF-A0A8J5CNE7-F1
#
_entry.id   AF-A0A8J5CNE7-F1
#
_cell.length_a   1.000
_cell.length_b   1.000
_cell.length_c   1.000
_cell.angle_alpha   90.00
_cell.angle_beta   90.00
_cell.angle_gamma   90.00
#
_symmetry.space_group_name_H-M   'P 1'
#
loop_
_entity.id
_entity.type
_entity.pdbx_description
1 polymer ?
#
loop_
_entity_poly.entity_id
_entity_poly.type
_entity_poly.pdbx_seq_one_letter_code
_entity_poly.pdbx_strand_id
1 'polypeptide(L)'
;MAKTEPHAAYSAFTHGLQHRWSFVKRTIPGISLLLKPLENSIRNTFLPALLRSHIVGDDERALLTLPPRLGGMGITSPERLADEENLNFINLTSSLTEKIIAQDANGETDQNAILELKKTISRNRQSAQVERLEHLKGVLPDVTVRKIHTAQETGASNWLTCLPIRAKGFSLNKQEFVDAAALRYGWPVEGIPKTCACGSPSDVNHIMTCKKGGFVCIRHGEVRDVTASMLREVCRDVSTEPTLLPLNGEHMQYRTTNTANEARVDVSARGFWTRGQRAFMDIRIFDPMAACHRRISLEAAHQRNEQEKIRAYGKRIQHVDQGSFTPLVFTTSGGMGPKAKCFYSRLADVMAEKKHQPRSHVVAWMRCRLSFSLLRSAFLCLRGTRYFAPTTIDIAGLDYQARVVQSGILV
;
A
#
# COMPACT_ATOMS: atom_id res chain seq x y z
N MET A 1 -9.82 -8.89 21.85
CA MET A 1 -9.51 -8.93 20.41
C MET A 1 -8.47 -7.89 19.98
N ALA A 2 -8.71 -6.58 20.12
CA ALA A 2 -7.76 -5.54 19.64
C ALA A 2 -6.32 -5.68 20.17
N LYS A 3 -6.15 -6.07 21.44
CA LYS A 3 -4.81 -6.30 22.02
C LYS A 3 -4.04 -7.48 21.42
N THR A 4 -4.73 -8.53 20.98
CA THR A 4 -4.13 -9.80 20.53
C THR A 4 -4.10 -9.92 19.01
N GLU A 5 -5.16 -9.46 18.34
CA GLU A 5 -5.37 -9.53 16.90
C GLU A 5 -5.86 -8.16 16.38
N PRO A 6 -5.01 -7.12 16.40
CA PRO A 6 -5.42 -5.75 16.07
C PRO A 6 -5.95 -5.63 14.65
N HIS A 7 -5.35 -6.31 13.66
CA HIS A 7 -5.83 -6.25 12.29
C HIS A 7 -7.24 -6.84 12.13
N ALA A 8 -7.52 -7.99 12.76
CA ALA A 8 -8.85 -8.59 12.74
C ALA A 8 -9.87 -7.74 13.52
N ALA A 9 -9.47 -7.18 14.67
CA ALA A 9 -10.33 -6.27 15.44
C ALA A 9 -10.67 -4.98 14.67
N TYR A 10 -9.68 -4.39 14.00
CA TYR A 10 -9.87 -3.24 13.13
C TYR A 10 -10.84 -3.55 11.99
N SER A 11 -10.61 -4.67 11.27
CA SER A 11 -11.48 -5.09 10.16
C SER A 11 -12.91 -5.37 10.64
N ALA A 12 -13.09 -6.09 11.75
CA ALA A 12 -14.40 -6.35 12.34
C ALA A 12 -15.11 -5.05 12.77
N PHE A 13 -14.36 -4.07 13.29
CA PHE A 13 -14.89 -2.78 13.65
C PHE A 13 -15.36 -1.99 12.42
N THR A 14 -14.50 -1.86 11.41
CA THR A 14 -14.75 -0.99 10.25
C THR A 14 -15.74 -1.59 9.25
N HIS A 15 -15.75 -2.91 9.06
CA HIS A 15 -16.68 -3.58 8.14
C HIS A 15 -17.98 -4.06 8.80
N GLY A 16 -18.03 -4.11 10.13
CA GLY A 16 -19.16 -4.70 10.85
C GLY A 16 -19.71 -3.80 11.95
N LEU A 17 -18.98 -3.71 13.07
CA LEU A 17 -19.51 -3.15 14.32
C LEU A 17 -20.02 -1.71 14.15
N GLN A 18 -19.25 -0.85 13.47
CA GLN A 18 -19.64 0.55 13.31
C GLN A 18 -20.95 0.75 12.54
N HIS A 19 -21.31 -0.21 11.69
CA HIS A 19 -22.55 -0.14 10.90
C HIS A 19 -23.79 -0.52 11.71
N ARG A 20 -23.64 -1.22 12.84
CA ARG A 20 -24.78 -1.57 13.72
C ARG A 20 -25.47 -0.35 14.30
N TRP A 21 -24.71 0.72 14.55
CA TRP A 21 -25.25 1.98 15.08
C TRP A 21 -25.82 2.89 13.99
N SER A 22 -25.67 2.53 12.70
CA SER A 22 -26.20 3.34 11.60
C SER A 22 -27.72 3.45 11.66
N PHE A 23 -28.42 2.39 12.03
CA PHE A 23 -29.88 2.43 12.17
C PHE A 23 -30.30 3.42 13.25
N VAL A 24 -29.75 3.26 14.47
CA VAL A 24 -30.06 4.12 15.62
C VAL A 24 -29.80 5.59 15.32
N LYS A 25 -28.64 5.92 14.70
CA LYS A 25 -28.30 7.29 14.26
C LYS A 25 -29.28 7.85 13.23
N ARG A 26 -29.87 7.01 12.39
CA ARG A 26 -30.80 7.46 11.34
C ARG A 26 -32.21 7.66 11.87
N THR A 27 -32.65 6.86 12.83
CA THR A 27 -34.06 6.80 13.23
C THR A 27 -34.38 7.61 14.49
N ILE A 28 -33.40 7.93 15.33
CA ILE A 28 -33.65 8.64 16.60
C ILE A 28 -33.01 10.04 16.55
N PRO A 29 -33.80 11.12 16.56
CA PRO A 29 -33.26 12.48 16.54
C PRO A 29 -32.60 12.85 17.87
N GLY A 30 -31.54 13.68 17.81
CA GLY A 30 -30.91 14.28 19.00
C GLY A 30 -30.11 13.31 19.89
N ILE A 31 -29.77 12.12 19.41
CA ILE A 31 -29.06 11.11 20.22
C ILE A 31 -27.54 11.31 20.30
N SER A 32 -27.00 12.35 19.66
CA SER A 32 -25.55 12.62 19.60
C SER A 32 -24.90 12.54 20.99
N LEU A 33 -25.48 13.22 21.99
CA LEU A 33 -24.99 13.20 23.37
C LEU A 33 -25.07 11.81 24.02
N LEU A 34 -26.09 11.01 23.71
CA LEU A 34 -26.24 9.64 24.22
C LEU A 34 -25.19 8.68 23.64
N LEU A 35 -24.60 9.02 22.49
CA LEU A 35 -23.50 8.27 21.88
C LEU A 35 -22.12 8.70 22.40
N LYS A 36 -22.05 9.70 23.29
CA LYS A 36 -20.78 10.13 23.91
C LYS A 36 -20.05 9.01 24.64
N PRO A 37 -20.71 8.17 25.47
CA PRO A 37 -20.03 7.06 26.15
C PRO A 37 -19.41 6.05 25.17
N LEU A 38 -20.05 5.87 24.00
CA LEU A 38 -19.54 5.02 22.94
C LEU A 38 -18.30 5.62 22.28
N GLU A 39 -18.30 6.91 21.94
CA GLU A 39 -17.10 7.60 21.45
C GLU A 39 -15.97 7.53 22.48
N ASN A 40 -16.26 7.74 23.76
CA ASN A 40 -15.28 7.62 24.85
C ASN A 40 -14.70 6.20 24.92
N SER A 41 -15.52 5.16 24.70
CA SER A 41 -15.05 3.77 24.66
C SER A 41 -14.14 3.51 23.45
N ILE A 42 -14.50 4.06 22.27
CA ILE A 42 -13.65 3.98 21.07
C ILE A 42 -12.31 4.67 21.34
N ARG A 43 -12.34 5.89 21.90
CA ARG A 43 -11.16 6.71 22.12
C ARG A 43 -10.24 6.19 23.23
N ASN A 44 -10.81 5.79 24.35
CA ASN A 44 -10.04 5.52 25.58
C ASN A 44 -9.80 4.02 25.80
N THR A 45 -10.50 3.14 25.09
CA THR A 45 -10.33 1.68 25.22
C THR A 45 -9.92 1.03 23.91
N PHE A 46 -10.66 1.26 22.82
CA PHE A 46 -10.41 0.57 21.55
C PHE A 46 -9.13 1.06 20.85
N LEU A 47 -8.97 2.37 20.64
CA LEU A 47 -7.79 2.93 19.97
C LEU A 47 -6.49 2.63 20.73
N PRO A 48 -6.39 2.79 22.07
CA PRO A 48 -5.19 2.42 22.82
C PRO A 48 -4.91 0.92 22.74
N ALA A 49 -5.94 0.06 22.77
CA ALA A 49 -5.74 -1.38 22.59
C ALA A 49 -5.28 -1.75 21.17
N LEU A 50 -5.73 -1.01 20.15
CA LEU A 50 -5.45 -1.25 18.74
C LEU A 50 -4.06 -0.76 18.33
N LEU A 51 -3.68 0.43 18.77
CA LEU A 51 -2.44 1.12 18.40
C LEU A 51 -1.32 0.95 19.43
N ARG A 52 -1.66 0.42 20.62
CA ARG A 52 -0.78 0.07 21.73
C ARG A 52 0.07 1.23 22.27
N SER A 53 1.10 1.60 21.53
CA SER A 53 2.19 2.47 21.96
C SER A 53 1.93 3.95 21.70
N HIS A 54 0.99 4.27 20.80
CA HIS A 54 0.74 5.65 20.40
C HIS A 54 -0.50 6.24 21.09
N ILE A 55 -0.30 7.35 21.79
CA ILE A 55 -1.39 8.13 22.39
C ILE A 55 -1.96 9.04 21.32
N VAL A 56 -3.23 8.81 20.95
CA VAL A 56 -3.91 9.54 19.90
C VAL A 56 -4.42 10.89 20.42
N GLY A 57 -3.86 11.99 19.91
CA GLY A 57 -4.32 13.36 20.18
C GLY A 57 -5.67 13.70 19.53
N ASP A 58 -6.22 14.89 19.78
CA ASP A 58 -7.50 15.31 19.20
C ASP A 58 -7.47 15.43 17.68
N ASP A 59 -6.42 16.05 17.13
CA ASP A 59 -6.27 16.20 15.68
C ASP A 59 -6.00 14.86 14.99
N GLU A 60 -5.22 13.99 15.64
CA GLU A 60 -5.01 12.62 15.14
C GLU A 60 -6.29 11.80 15.20
N ARG A 61 -7.08 11.89 16.27
CA ARG A 61 -8.40 11.24 16.36
C ARG A 61 -9.31 11.69 15.22
N ALA A 62 -9.30 12.99 14.92
CA ALA A 62 -10.03 13.57 13.79
C ALA A 62 -9.49 13.11 12.43
N LEU A 63 -8.19 12.86 12.29
CA LEU A 63 -7.62 12.23 11.10
C LEU A 63 -8.07 10.77 10.96
N LEU A 64 -8.09 9.99 12.06
CA LEU A 64 -8.47 8.58 12.04
C LEU A 64 -9.94 8.35 11.65
N THR A 65 -10.83 9.33 11.84
CA THR A 65 -12.23 9.25 11.37
C THR A 65 -12.35 9.32 9.85
N LEU A 66 -11.41 9.99 9.18
CA LEU A 66 -11.42 10.12 7.72
C LEU A 66 -11.21 8.74 7.06
N PRO A 67 -11.73 8.52 5.85
CA PRO A 67 -11.54 7.25 5.14
C PRO A 67 -10.07 7.04 4.76
N PRO A 68 -9.63 5.78 4.55
CA PRO A 68 -8.24 5.47 4.17
C PRO A 68 -7.73 6.21 2.92
N ARG A 69 -8.60 6.48 1.94
CA ARG A 69 -8.27 7.26 0.72
C ARG A 69 -7.88 8.72 1.01
N LEU A 70 -8.21 9.24 2.19
CA LEU A 70 -7.86 10.58 2.67
C LEU A 70 -6.81 10.54 3.79
N GLY A 71 -6.11 9.41 3.95
CA GLY A 71 -5.06 9.24 4.97
C GLY A 71 -5.57 8.72 6.32
N GLY A 72 -6.87 8.74 6.61
CA GLY A 72 -7.42 8.23 7.87
C GLY A 72 -7.51 6.69 7.95
N MET A 73 -8.29 6.18 8.91
CA MET A 73 -8.55 4.75 9.12
C MET A 73 -10.05 4.39 8.98
N GLY A 74 -10.93 5.35 8.77
CA GLY A 74 -12.38 5.12 8.70
C GLY A 74 -13.00 4.67 10.03
N ILE A 75 -12.34 4.99 11.15
CA ILE A 75 -12.87 4.74 12.50
C ILE A 75 -13.76 5.93 12.84
N THR A 76 -15.01 5.88 12.36
CA THR A 76 -15.93 7.01 12.46
C THR A 76 -16.25 7.40 13.91
N SER A 77 -16.75 8.62 14.12
CA SER A 77 -17.25 9.06 15.43
C SER A 77 -18.78 8.98 15.44
N PRO A 78 -19.38 8.05 16.22
CA PRO A 78 -20.83 7.89 16.26
C PRO A 78 -21.55 9.14 16.76
N GLU A 79 -21.00 9.80 17.79
CA GLU A 79 -21.48 11.07 18.35
C GLU A 79 -21.57 12.15 17.25
N ARG A 80 -20.44 12.47 16.59
CA ARG A 80 -20.38 13.57 15.62
C ARG A 80 -21.23 13.35 14.37
N LEU A 81 -21.46 12.10 13.98
CA LEU A 81 -22.21 11.76 12.78
C LEU A 81 -23.71 11.56 13.02
N ALA A 82 -24.16 11.53 14.28
CA ALA A 82 -25.53 11.14 14.61
C ALA A 82 -26.57 12.07 13.96
N ASP A 83 -26.44 13.37 14.23
CA ASP A 83 -27.43 14.36 13.81
C ASP A 83 -27.44 14.52 12.28
N GLU A 84 -26.26 14.51 11.65
CA GLU A 84 -26.13 14.58 10.19
C GLU A 84 -26.73 13.33 9.51
N GLU A 85 -26.51 12.13 10.03
CA GLU A 85 -27.12 10.89 9.49
C GLU A 85 -28.63 10.87 9.67
N ASN A 86 -29.15 11.40 10.78
CA ASN A 86 -30.59 11.53 11.01
C ASN A 86 -31.23 12.51 10.01
N LEU A 87 -30.65 13.71 9.84
CA LEU A 87 -31.12 14.70 8.88
C LEU A 87 -31.09 14.15 7.44
N ASN A 88 -30.00 13.51 7.06
CA ASN A 88 -29.88 12.86 5.75
C ASN A 88 -30.94 11.78 5.55
N PHE A 89 -31.28 11.02 6.58
CA PHE A 89 -32.32 10.00 6.52
C PHE A 89 -33.71 10.60 6.38
N ILE A 90 -34.05 11.63 7.17
CA ILE A 90 -35.32 12.36 7.09
C ILE A 90 -35.54 12.88 5.67
N ASN A 91 -34.52 13.56 5.11
CA ASN A 91 -34.57 14.06 3.73
C ASN A 91 -34.77 12.94 2.71
N LEU A 92 -34.18 11.77 2.94
CA LEU A 92 -34.29 10.60 2.06
C LEU A 92 -35.69 9.98 2.08
N THR A 93 -36.35 10.02 3.22
CA THR A 93 -37.65 9.37 3.43
C THR A 93 -38.82 10.34 3.30
N SER A 94 -38.59 11.66 3.20
CA SER A 94 -39.65 12.68 3.24
C SER A 94 -40.81 12.41 2.27
N SER A 95 -40.49 12.17 1.00
CA SER A 95 -41.50 11.88 -0.03
C SER A 95 -42.31 10.61 0.29
N LEU A 96 -41.66 9.57 0.82
CA LEU A 96 -42.34 8.35 1.23
C LEU A 96 -43.24 8.61 2.46
N THR A 97 -42.74 9.36 3.43
CA THR A 97 -43.49 9.73 4.63
C THR A 97 -44.73 10.54 4.28
N GLU A 98 -44.62 11.53 3.40
CA GLU A 98 -45.75 12.34 2.92
C GLU A 98 -46.84 11.48 2.28
N LYS A 99 -46.46 10.51 1.45
CA LYS A 99 -47.40 9.58 0.80
C LYS A 99 -48.08 8.62 1.78
N ILE A 100 -47.32 8.12 2.76
CA ILE A 100 -47.88 7.28 3.84
C ILE A 100 -48.91 8.07 4.63
N ILE A 101 -48.61 9.33 4.98
CA ILE A 101 -49.55 10.22 5.68
C ILE A 101 -50.80 10.49 4.84
N ALA A 102 -50.64 10.68 3.53
CA ALA A 102 -51.74 10.89 2.60
C ALA A 102 -52.56 9.62 2.27
N GLN A 103 -52.16 8.45 2.79
CA GLN A 103 -52.76 7.14 2.47
C GLN A 103 -52.84 6.87 0.96
N ASP A 104 -51.82 7.30 0.20
CA ASP A 104 -51.74 7.08 -1.25
C ASP A 104 -51.67 5.57 -1.57
N ALA A 105 -52.75 5.04 -2.14
CA ALA A 105 -52.88 3.61 -2.48
C ALA A 105 -51.91 3.14 -3.57
N ASN A 106 -51.38 4.07 -4.39
CA ASN A 106 -50.46 3.74 -5.47
C ASN A 106 -48.99 3.75 -4.99
N GLY A 107 -48.66 4.60 -4.01
CA GLY A 107 -47.37 4.57 -3.30
C GLY A 107 -46.12 4.77 -4.17
N GLU A 108 -46.25 5.24 -5.41
CA GLU A 108 -45.14 5.30 -6.35
C GLU A 108 -44.15 6.41 -5.98
N THR A 109 -42.99 6.06 -5.41
CA THR A 109 -41.93 7.02 -5.16
C THR A 109 -41.05 7.22 -6.39
N ASP A 110 -40.68 8.46 -6.70
CA ASP A 110 -39.70 8.74 -7.75
C ASP A 110 -38.31 8.20 -7.38
N GLN A 111 -38.00 7.02 -7.93
CA GLN A 111 -36.73 6.34 -7.71
C GLN A 111 -35.54 7.15 -8.24
N ASN A 112 -35.73 7.97 -9.29
CA ASN A 112 -34.68 8.81 -9.84
C ASN A 112 -34.38 9.97 -8.89
N ALA A 113 -35.40 10.62 -8.33
CA ALA A 113 -35.22 11.65 -7.31
C ALA A 113 -34.48 11.10 -6.06
N ILE A 114 -34.87 9.90 -5.59
CA ILE A 114 -34.18 9.23 -4.47
C ILE A 114 -32.71 8.95 -4.81
N LEU A 115 -32.44 8.48 -6.04
CA LEU A 115 -31.08 8.19 -6.49
C LEU A 115 -30.23 9.47 -6.57
N GLU A 116 -30.78 10.57 -7.08
CA GLU A 116 -30.10 11.87 -7.12
C GLU A 116 -29.85 12.43 -5.73
N LEU A 117 -30.79 12.28 -4.80
CA LEU A 117 -30.59 12.69 -3.41
C LEU A 117 -29.48 11.86 -2.74
N LYS A 118 -29.44 10.53 -2.95
CA LYS A 118 -28.34 9.66 -2.47
C LYS A 118 -26.99 10.11 -3.03
N LYS A 119 -26.93 10.48 -4.32
CA LYS A 119 -25.71 11.01 -4.94
C LYS A 119 -25.32 12.34 -4.30
N THR A 120 -26.26 13.24 -4.04
CA THR A 120 -26.01 14.53 -3.39
C THR A 120 -25.50 14.37 -1.96
N ILE A 121 -26.13 13.52 -1.14
CA ILE A 121 -25.65 13.19 0.21
C ILE A 121 -24.23 12.63 0.17
N SER A 122 -23.95 11.71 -0.77
CA SER A 122 -22.61 11.16 -0.96
C SER A 122 -21.59 12.24 -1.34
N ARG A 123 -21.93 13.14 -2.27
CA ARG A 123 -21.08 14.28 -2.67
C ARG A 123 -20.81 15.21 -1.49
N ASN A 124 -21.83 15.62 -0.74
CA ASN A 124 -21.70 16.51 0.42
C ASN A 124 -20.79 15.89 1.48
N ARG A 125 -20.98 14.61 1.80
CA ARG A 125 -20.10 13.88 2.73
C ARG A 125 -18.66 13.86 2.25
N GLN A 126 -18.43 13.64 0.94
CA GLN A 126 -17.08 13.65 0.38
C GLN A 126 -16.44 15.04 0.46
N SER A 127 -17.19 16.11 0.18
CA SER A 127 -16.71 17.49 0.29
C SER A 127 -16.35 17.84 1.73
N ALA A 128 -17.22 17.54 2.71
CA ALA A 128 -16.96 17.79 4.12
C ALA A 128 -15.71 17.03 4.62
N GLN A 129 -15.49 15.80 4.15
CA GLN A 129 -14.28 15.04 4.47
C GLN A 129 -13.00 15.68 3.90
N VAL A 130 -13.07 16.24 2.68
CA VAL A 130 -11.93 16.93 2.05
C VAL A 130 -11.64 18.24 2.77
N GLU A 131 -12.67 19.04 3.06
CA GLU A 131 -12.53 20.29 3.83
C GLU A 131 -11.92 20.03 5.21
N ARG A 132 -12.41 19.00 5.91
CA ARG A 132 -11.84 18.60 7.20
C ARG A 132 -10.38 18.18 7.08
N LEU A 133 -10.02 17.49 6.01
CA LEU A 133 -8.63 17.13 5.76
C LEU A 133 -7.75 18.38 5.55
N GLU A 134 -8.21 19.35 4.76
CA GLU A 134 -7.45 20.59 4.54
C GLU A 134 -7.25 21.38 5.85
N HIS A 135 -8.28 21.46 6.70
CA HIS A 135 -8.12 22.02 8.04
C HIS A 135 -7.08 21.25 8.85
N LEU A 136 -7.13 19.91 8.85
CA LEU A 136 -6.18 19.09 9.59
C LEU A 136 -4.74 19.25 9.11
N LYS A 137 -4.52 19.46 7.80
CA LYS A 137 -3.18 19.75 7.26
C LYS A 137 -2.59 21.06 7.78
N GLY A 138 -3.42 22.02 8.16
CA GLY A 138 -2.97 23.29 8.75
C GLY A 138 -2.52 23.20 10.21
N VAL A 139 -2.95 22.16 10.93
CA VAL A 139 -2.65 21.99 12.38
C VAL A 139 -1.72 20.81 12.68
N LEU A 140 -1.69 19.80 11.81
CA LEU A 140 -0.83 18.62 11.99
C LEU A 140 0.63 18.93 11.63
N PRO A 141 1.60 18.22 12.25
CA PRO A 141 3.01 18.37 11.89
C PRO A 141 3.29 18.09 10.40
N ASP A 142 4.23 18.82 9.80
CA ASP A 142 4.62 18.66 8.38
C ASP A 142 4.95 17.22 7.98
N VAL A 143 5.57 16.46 8.90
CA VAL A 143 5.90 15.05 8.70
C VAL A 143 4.62 14.23 8.51
N THR A 144 3.62 14.43 9.38
CA THR A 144 2.31 13.78 9.30
C THR A 144 1.56 14.20 8.03
N VAL A 145 1.62 15.49 7.67
CA VAL A 145 1.01 16.00 6.42
C VAL A 145 1.63 15.32 5.19
N ARG A 146 2.95 15.20 5.12
CA ARG A 146 3.64 14.49 4.03
C ARG A 146 3.27 13.01 3.97
N LYS A 147 3.11 12.39 5.14
CA LYS A 147 2.66 11.00 5.27
C LYS A 147 1.22 10.80 4.81
N ILE A 148 0.32 11.74 5.11
CA ILE A 148 -1.05 11.78 4.57
C ILE A 148 -1.02 11.82 3.05
N HIS A 149 -0.24 12.73 2.45
CA HIS A 149 -0.13 12.80 0.98
C HIS A 149 0.32 11.47 0.36
N THR A 150 1.23 10.77 1.03
CA THR A 150 1.70 9.45 0.58
C THR A 150 0.62 8.39 0.74
N ALA A 151 -0.15 8.43 1.84
CA ALA A 151 -1.27 7.52 2.08
C ALA A 151 -2.44 7.70 1.10
N GLN A 152 -2.59 8.90 0.51
CA GLN A 152 -3.58 9.20 -0.53
C GLN A 152 -3.20 8.60 -1.90
N GLU A 153 -1.96 8.17 -2.09
CA GLU A 153 -1.54 7.55 -3.35
C GLU A 153 -2.28 6.23 -3.61
N THR A 154 -2.62 5.98 -4.87
CA THR A 154 -3.28 4.74 -5.28
C THR A 154 -2.43 3.53 -4.90
N GLY A 155 -2.99 2.62 -4.10
CA GLY A 155 -2.30 1.42 -3.62
C GLY A 155 -1.82 1.50 -2.17
N ALA A 156 -1.58 2.71 -1.64
CA ALA A 156 -0.91 2.88 -0.34
C ALA A 156 -1.76 2.47 0.87
N SER A 157 -3.08 2.56 0.75
CA SER A 157 -4.03 2.30 1.83
C SER A 157 -4.72 0.94 1.75
N ASN A 158 -4.34 0.09 0.79
CA ASN A 158 -5.04 -1.17 0.51
C ASN A 158 -5.00 -2.18 1.66
N TRP A 159 -3.92 -2.19 2.44
CA TRP A 159 -3.80 -3.06 3.61
C TRP A 159 -4.85 -2.78 4.71
N LEU A 160 -5.37 -1.56 4.79
CA LEU A 160 -6.46 -1.20 5.72
C LEU A 160 -7.84 -1.62 5.20
N THR A 161 -8.05 -1.56 3.89
CA THR A 161 -9.36 -1.85 3.28
C THR A 161 -9.56 -3.33 2.94
N CYS A 162 -8.53 -4.15 3.10
CA CYS A 162 -8.56 -5.58 2.80
C CYS A 162 -9.02 -6.38 4.02
N LEU A 163 -9.76 -7.46 3.80
CA LEU A 163 -10.05 -8.42 4.87
C LEU A 163 -8.77 -9.20 5.24
N PRO A 164 -8.48 -9.42 6.54
CA PRO A 164 -7.26 -10.09 7.00
C PRO A 164 -7.31 -11.60 6.80
N ILE A 165 -7.28 -12.05 5.54
CA ILE A 165 -7.37 -13.46 5.16
C ILE A 165 -5.97 -14.10 5.21
N ARG A 166 -5.70 -14.90 6.25
CA ARG A 166 -4.40 -15.56 6.49
C ARG A 166 -3.96 -16.44 5.32
N ALA A 167 -4.87 -17.24 4.76
CA ALA A 167 -4.59 -18.14 3.64
C ALA A 167 -4.17 -17.42 2.35
N LYS A 168 -4.46 -16.11 2.24
CA LYS A 168 -4.03 -15.27 1.11
C LYS A 168 -2.83 -14.38 1.46
N GLY A 169 -2.30 -14.52 2.68
CA GLY A 169 -1.21 -13.69 3.16
C GLY A 169 -1.61 -12.24 3.43
N PHE A 170 -2.89 -11.94 3.67
CA PHE A 170 -3.37 -10.56 3.94
C PHE A 170 -3.56 -10.25 5.43
N SER A 171 -3.07 -11.11 6.32
CA SER A 171 -3.07 -10.86 7.76
C SER A 171 -1.77 -10.20 8.22
N LEU A 172 -1.88 -9.32 9.22
CA LEU A 172 -0.75 -8.73 9.93
C LEU A 172 -0.78 -9.23 11.37
N ASN A 173 0.38 -9.52 11.93
CA ASN A 173 0.50 -9.80 13.35
C ASN A 173 0.39 -8.51 14.19
N LYS A 174 0.37 -8.67 15.53
CA LYS A 174 0.18 -7.56 16.47
C LYS A 174 1.24 -6.46 16.35
N GLN A 175 2.49 -6.82 16.06
CA GLN A 175 3.59 -5.86 15.93
C GLN A 175 3.56 -5.20 14.55
N GLU A 176 3.36 -6.00 13.50
CA GLU A 176 3.26 -5.52 12.11
C GLU A 176 2.14 -4.50 11.95
N PHE A 177 0.98 -4.69 12.58
CA PHE A 177 -0.12 -3.72 12.50
C PHE A 177 0.24 -2.36 13.13
N VAL A 178 0.89 -2.38 14.30
CA VAL A 178 1.33 -1.14 14.98
C VAL A 178 2.42 -0.45 14.19
N ASP A 179 3.42 -1.19 13.71
CA ASP A 179 4.48 -0.64 12.86
C ASP A 179 3.91 -0.07 11.55
N ALA A 180 2.89 -0.71 10.96
CA ALA A 180 2.21 -0.20 9.77
C ALA A 180 1.54 1.15 10.04
N ALA A 181 0.82 1.27 11.16
CA ALA A 181 0.20 2.52 11.56
C ALA A 181 1.25 3.60 11.82
N ALA A 182 2.34 3.27 12.52
CA ALA A 182 3.42 4.21 12.80
C ALA A 182 4.11 4.69 11.51
N LEU A 183 4.45 3.77 10.60
CA LEU A 183 5.01 4.11 9.28
C LEU A 183 4.06 4.97 8.45
N ARG A 184 2.76 4.71 8.53
CA ARG A 184 1.71 5.42 7.79
C ARG A 184 1.54 6.85 8.28
N TYR A 185 1.60 7.09 9.59
CA TYR A 185 1.36 8.42 10.17
C TYR A 185 2.65 9.18 10.50
N GLY A 186 3.81 8.52 10.42
CA GLY A 186 5.09 9.10 10.82
C GLY A 186 5.27 9.14 12.34
N TRP A 187 4.57 8.25 13.07
CA TRP A 187 4.74 8.12 14.51
C TRP A 187 6.08 7.44 14.86
N PRO A 188 6.59 7.68 16.08
CA PRO A 188 7.76 6.96 16.58
C PRO A 188 7.54 5.45 16.56
N VAL A 189 8.56 4.70 16.14
CA VAL A 189 8.55 3.23 16.15
C VAL A 189 9.38 2.74 17.34
N GLU A 190 8.76 1.99 18.23
CA GLU A 190 9.43 1.46 19.43
C GLU A 190 10.35 0.28 19.11
N GLY A 191 11.45 0.19 19.85
CA GLY A 191 12.36 -0.96 19.80
C GLY A 191 13.16 -1.08 18.50
N ILE A 192 13.35 0.01 17.76
CA ILE A 192 14.33 0.05 16.67
C ILE A 192 15.76 0.21 17.24
N PRO A 193 16.77 -0.44 16.66
CA PRO A 193 18.16 -0.24 17.07
C PRO A 193 18.57 1.23 16.95
N LYS A 194 19.36 1.74 17.90
CA LYS A 194 19.89 3.13 17.86
C LYS A 194 20.96 3.32 16.78
N THR A 195 21.65 2.25 16.40
CA THR A 195 22.71 2.24 15.39
C THR A 195 22.37 1.21 14.32
N CYS A 196 22.52 1.60 13.05
CA CYS A 196 22.25 0.76 11.90
C CYS A 196 23.45 -0.16 11.61
N ALA A 197 23.25 -1.23 10.84
CA ALA A 197 24.34 -2.10 10.39
C ALA A 197 25.39 -1.43 9.49
N CYS A 198 25.11 -0.22 8.99
CA CYS A 198 26.14 0.59 8.32
C CYS A 198 26.99 1.43 9.28
N GLY A 199 26.71 1.43 10.59
CA GLY A 199 27.41 2.23 11.61
C GLY A 199 26.79 3.62 11.86
N SER A 200 25.81 4.06 11.06
CA SER A 200 25.16 5.36 11.24
C SER A 200 24.06 5.32 12.31
N PRO A 201 23.70 6.48 12.92
CA PRO A 201 22.51 6.60 13.75
C PRO A 201 21.28 6.11 12.97
N SER A 202 20.45 5.35 13.66
CA SER A 202 19.33 4.64 13.05
C SER A 202 18.02 5.31 13.45
N ASP A 203 17.39 5.93 12.46
CA ASP A 203 16.00 6.34 12.50
C ASP A 203 15.20 5.59 11.41
N VAL A 204 13.89 5.77 11.41
CA VAL A 204 13.02 5.12 10.42
C VAL A 204 13.43 5.47 8.98
N ASN A 205 13.76 6.73 8.69
CA ASN A 205 14.09 7.18 7.34
C ASN A 205 15.41 6.56 6.85
N HIS A 206 16.41 6.49 7.74
CA HIS A 206 17.68 5.85 7.49
C HIS A 206 17.49 4.35 7.24
N ILE A 207 16.76 3.65 8.11
CA ILE A 207 16.47 2.22 7.94
C ILE A 207 15.79 1.96 6.58
N MET A 208 14.84 2.81 6.18
CA MET A 208 14.09 2.63 4.94
C MET A 208 14.93 2.87 3.67
N THR A 209 16.08 3.54 3.78
CA THR A 209 16.95 3.92 2.65
C THR A 209 18.33 3.25 2.67
N CYS A 210 18.76 2.69 3.80
CA CYS A 210 20.10 2.15 3.97
C CYS A 210 20.31 0.86 3.15
N LYS A 211 21.27 0.88 2.22
CA LYS A 211 21.61 -0.29 1.39
C LYS A 211 22.24 -1.45 2.18
N LYS A 212 22.96 -1.16 3.26
CA LYS A 212 23.63 -2.18 4.09
C LYS A 212 22.69 -2.77 5.15
N GLY A 213 22.07 -1.92 5.97
CA GLY A 213 21.26 -2.36 7.10
C GLY A 213 19.74 -2.29 6.91
N GLY A 214 19.27 -1.77 5.78
CA GLY A 214 17.85 -1.55 5.50
C GLY A 214 17.20 -2.59 4.59
N PHE A 215 17.91 -3.67 4.20
CA PHE A 215 17.38 -4.74 3.34
C PHE A 215 16.69 -4.24 2.05
N VAL A 216 17.17 -3.12 1.50
CA VAL A 216 16.55 -2.47 0.32
C VAL A 216 16.49 -3.41 -0.88
N CYS A 217 17.50 -4.25 -1.06
CA CYS A 217 17.52 -5.26 -2.13
C CYS A 217 16.44 -6.33 -1.96
N ILE A 218 16.18 -6.79 -0.72
CA ILE A 218 15.12 -7.77 -0.45
C ILE A 218 13.76 -7.15 -0.75
N ARG A 219 13.54 -5.90 -0.31
CA ARG A 219 12.30 -5.16 -0.58
C ARG A 219 12.01 -5.05 -2.08
N HIS A 220 13.03 -4.75 -2.86
CA HIS A 220 12.95 -4.75 -4.31
C HIS A 220 12.63 -6.14 -4.88
N GLY A 221 13.34 -7.18 -4.42
CA GLY A 221 13.14 -8.57 -4.83
C GLY A 221 11.71 -9.07 -4.59
N GLU A 222 11.11 -8.72 -3.45
CA GLU A 222 9.72 -9.07 -3.14
C GLU A 222 8.74 -8.54 -4.19
N VAL A 223 8.87 -7.27 -4.59
CA VAL A 223 8.01 -6.68 -5.63
C VAL A 223 8.31 -7.28 -6.99
N ARG A 224 9.59 -7.57 -7.30
CA ARG A 224 9.99 -8.27 -8.53
C ARG A 224 9.30 -9.62 -8.65
N ASP A 225 9.36 -10.42 -7.60
CA ASP A 225 8.84 -11.79 -7.63
C ASP A 225 7.31 -11.81 -7.67
N VAL A 226 6.66 -10.87 -6.96
CA VAL A 226 5.22 -10.64 -7.05
C VAL A 226 4.79 -10.20 -8.46
N THR A 227 5.54 -9.29 -9.08
CA THR A 227 5.29 -8.83 -10.47
C THR A 227 5.44 -9.97 -11.46
N ALA A 228 6.55 -10.72 -11.37
CA ALA A 228 6.82 -11.86 -12.23
C ALA A 228 5.77 -12.98 -12.05
N SER A 229 5.34 -13.24 -10.81
CA SER A 229 4.25 -14.18 -10.50
C SER A 229 2.96 -13.80 -11.23
N MET A 230 2.54 -12.53 -11.15
CA MET A 230 1.33 -12.08 -11.86
C MET A 230 1.49 -12.15 -13.38
N LEU A 231 2.67 -11.82 -13.91
CA LEU A 231 2.93 -11.92 -15.34
C LEU A 231 2.92 -13.37 -15.84
N ARG A 232 3.47 -14.33 -15.09
CA ARG A 232 3.43 -15.76 -15.46
C ARG A 232 2.01 -16.29 -15.58
N GLU A 233 1.06 -15.69 -14.85
CA GLU A 233 -0.35 -16.06 -14.98
C GLU A 233 -0.95 -15.66 -16.33
N VAL A 234 -0.39 -14.69 -17.06
CA VAL A 234 -0.98 -14.17 -18.32
C VAL A 234 -0.08 -14.27 -19.54
N CYS A 235 1.21 -14.04 -19.38
CA CYS A 235 2.22 -14.04 -20.43
C CYS A 235 2.95 -15.38 -20.50
N ARG A 236 3.44 -15.71 -21.69
CA ARG A 236 4.41 -16.78 -21.91
C ARG A 236 5.82 -16.18 -21.87
N ASP A 237 6.83 -16.99 -21.56
CA ASP A 237 8.24 -16.55 -21.55
C ASP A 237 8.48 -15.35 -20.61
N VAL A 238 8.28 -15.58 -19.31
CA VAL A 238 8.52 -14.62 -18.23
C VAL A 238 9.77 -15.02 -17.47
N SER A 239 10.74 -14.12 -17.38
CA SER A 239 12.00 -14.33 -16.69
C SER A 239 12.23 -13.26 -15.63
N THR A 240 12.79 -13.67 -14.50
CA THR A 240 13.29 -12.77 -13.45
C THR A 240 14.78 -12.56 -13.65
N GLU A 241 15.22 -11.33 -13.55
CA GLU A 241 16.60 -10.92 -13.75
C GLU A 241 17.23 -11.38 -15.10
N PRO A 242 16.57 -11.21 -16.25
CA PRO A 242 17.17 -11.49 -17.55
C PRO A 242 18.38 -10.59 -17.83
N THR A 243 19.39 -11.16 -18.49
CA THR A 243 20.52 -10.41 -19.06
C THR A 243 20.08 -9.65 -20.31
N LEU A 244 20.56 -8.42 -20.46
CA LEU A 244 20.44 -7.65 -21.69
C LEU A 244 21.48 -8.13 -22.71
N LEU A 245 21.21 -7.93 -23.99
CA LEU A 245 22.19 -8.21 -25.04
C LEU A 245 23.48 -7.38 -24.83
N PRO A 246 24.66 -7.95 -25.16
CA PRO A 246 25.93 -7.24 -25.09
C PRO A 246 25.95 -6.08 -26.09
N LEU A 247 26.79 -5.08 -25.80
CA LEU A 247 27.04 -3.96 -26.70
C LEU A 247 28.25 -4.29 -27.58
N ASN A 248 28.08 -4.23 -28.90
CA ASN A 248 29.10 -4.54 -29.90
C ASN A 248 29.58 -3.29 -30.66
N GLY A 249 29.37 -2.10 -30.09
CA GLY A 249 29.78 -0.81 -30.66
C GLY A 249 28.66 0.24 -30.70
N GLU A 250 27.48 -0.06 -30.16
CA GLU A 250 26.37 0.88 -30.11
C GLU A 250 26.66 2.06 -29.19
N HIS A 251 26.49 3.28 -29.70
CA HIS A 251 26.67 4.50 -28.92
C HIS A 251 25.40 4.87 -28.15
N MET A 252 25.53 4.96 -26.81
CA MET A 252 24.43 5.38 -25.94
C MET A 252 24.41 6.90 -25.75
N GLN A 253 23.25 7.51 -25.95
CA GLN A 253 23.08 8.98 -25.84
C GLN A 253 23.31 9.50 -24.42
N TYR A 254 22.86 8.77 -23.40
CA TYR A 254 22.97 9.22 -22.02
C TYR A 254 24.19 8.58 -21.37
N ARG A 255 25.03 9.38 -20.70
CA ARG A 255 26.15 8.89 -19.86
C ARG A 255 25.68 8.00 -18.71
N THR A 256 24.43 8.14 -18.29
CA THR A 256 23.81 7.33 -17.24
C THR A 256 23.30 5.98 -17.72
N THR A 257 23.39 5.68 -19.02
CA THR A 257 22.96 4.39 -19.57
C THR A 257 23.83 3.29 -18.98
N ASN A 258 23.22 2.19 -18.54
CA ASN A 258 23.96 1.03 -18.09
C ASN A 258 24.57 0.30 -19.29
N THR A 259 25.88 0.43 -19.46
CA THR A 259 26.66 -0.18 -20.55
C THR A 259 27.40 -1.45 -20.13
N ALA A 260 27.15 -1.98 -18.92
CA ALA A 260 27.79 -3.21 -18.47
C ALA A 260 27.40 -4.40 -19.36
N ASN A 261 28.36 -5.28 -19.66
CA ASN A 261 28.13 -6.47 -20.49
C ASN A 261 27.12 -7.43 -19.84
N GLU A 262 27.17 -7.57 -18.52
CA GLU A 262 26.24 -8.40 -17.73
C GLU A 262 25.08 -7.58 -17.14
N ALA A 263 24.64 -6.51 -17.81
CA ALA A 263 23.53 -5.72 -17.32
C ALA A 263 22.26 -6.58 -17.26
N ARG A 264 21.58 -6.55 -16.11
CA ARG A 264 20.33 -7.26 -15.86
C ARG A 264 19.23 -6.27 -15.52
N VAL A 265 18.02 -6.60 -15.93
CA VAL A 265 16.79 -5.90 -15.53
C VAL A 265 15.92 -6.84 -14.72
N ASP A 266 14.98 -6.33 -13.95
CA ASP A 266 14.36 -7.14 -12.90
C ASP A 266 13.39 -8.20 -13.41
N VAL A 267 12.59 -7.88 -14.43
CA VAL A 267 11.61 -8.79 -15.02
C VAL A 267 11.54 -8.58 -16.52
N SER A 268 11.33 -9.65 -17.29
CA SER A 268 10.87 -9.55 -18.67
C SER A 268 9.68 -10.46 -18.93
N ALA A 269 8.82 -10.08 -19.87
CA ALA A 269 7.73 -10.91 -20.37
C ALA A 269 7.55 -10.71 -21.88
N ARG A 270 7.35 -11.81 -22.63
CA ARG A 270 7.06 -11.71 -24.07
C ARG A 270 5.57 -11.48 -24.33
N GLY A 271 5.26 -10.58 -25.25
CA GLY A 271 3.90 -10.35 -25.72
C GLY A 271 3.03 -9.49 -24.80
N PHE A 272 3.62 -8.82 -23.79
CA PHE A 272 2.83 -8.04 -22.82
C PHE A 272 2.28 -6.73 -23.41
N TRP A 273 3.15 -5.93 -24.04
CA TRP A 273 2.76 -4.68 -24.70
C TRP A 273 2.41 -4.89 -26.17
N THR A 274 3.32 -5.52 -26.91
CA THR A 274 3.18 -5.80 -28.34
C THR A 274 3.37 -7.30 -28.56
N ARG A 275 2.54 -7.90 -29.41
CA ARG A 275 2.62 -9.33 -29.74
C ARG A 275 4.03 -9.68 -30.23
N GLY A 276 4.63 -10.73 -29.66
CA GLY A 276 5.96 -11.23 -30.03
C GLY A 276 7.14 -10.43 -29.47
N GLN A 277 6.98 -9.15 -29.16
CA GLN A 277 8.02 -8.31 -28.57
C GLN A 277 8.24 -8.63 -27.09
N ARG A 278 9.49 -8.56 -26.62
CA ARG A 278 9.82 -8.67 -25.19
C ARG A 278 9.64 -7.32 -24.49
N ALA A 279 8.89 -7.32 -23.41
CA ALA A 279 8.75 -6.19 -22.49
C ALA A 279 9.69 -6.41 -21.30
N PHE A 280 10.42 -5.38 -20.93
CA PHE A 280 11.36 -5.36 -19.82
C PHE A 280 10.89 -4.36 -18.77
N MET A 281 11.00 -4.75 -17.51
CA MET A 281 10.61 -3.96 -16.37
C MET A 281 11.76 -3.91 -15.37
N ASP A 282 11.96 -2.73 -14.83
CA ASP A 282 12.90 -2.51 -13.74
C ASP A 282 12.20 -1.71 -12.63
N ILE A 283 12.32 -2.20 -11.41
CA ILE A 283 11.61 -1.80 -10.22
C ILE A 283 12.46 -0.85 -9.38
N ARG A 284 11.82 0.17 -8.82
CA ARG A 284 12.42 1.03 -7.82
C ARG A 284 11.44 1.32 -6.71
N ILE A 285 11.90 1.22 -5.47
CA ILE A 285 11.12 1.58 -4.28
C ILE A 285 11.88 2.66 -3.53
N PHE A 286 11.33 3.88 -3.52
CA PHE A 286 11.95 5.02 -2.87
C PHE A 286 11.15 5.47 -1.63
N ASP A 287 11.84 6.03 -0.65
CA ASP A 287 11.19 6.60 0.52
C ASP A 287 10.84 8.08 0.28
N PRO A 288 9.56 8.49 0.27
CA PRO A 288 9.18 9.88 0.07
C PRO A 288 9.62 10.81 1.19
N MET A 289 10.06 10.27 2.33
CA MET A 289 10.63 11.02 3.45
C MET A 289 12.15 11.26 3.33
N ALA A 290 12.82 10.63 2.36
CA ALA A 290 14.24 10.81 2.14
C ALA A 290 14.57 12.28 1.83
N ALA A 291 15.76 12.74 2.25
CA ALA A 291 16.18 14.13 2.10
C ALA A 291 16.08 14.66 0.65
N CYS A 292 16.39 13.82 -0.34
CA CYS A 292 16.32 14.16 -1.77
C CYS A 292 14.88 14.31 -2.31
N HIS A 293 13.87 13.83 -1.58
CA HIS A 293 12.46 13.87 -1.98
C HIS A 293 11.62 14.82 -1.12
N ARG A 294 12.12 15.21 0.06
CA ARG A 294 11.37 16.01 1.04
C ARG A 294 10.86 17.36 0.50
N ARG A 295 11.63 18.01 -0.38
CA ARG A 295 11.32 19.36 -0.91
C ARG A 295 10.55 19.37 -2.23
N ILE A 296 10.27 18.21 -2.83
CA ILE A 296 9.56 18.10 -4.10
C ILE A 296 8.20 17.44 -3.90
N SER A 297 7.26 17.69 -4.82
CA SER A 297 5.98 16.98 -4.81
C SER A 297 6.20 15.47 -5.02
N LEU A 298 5.27 14.65 -4.53
CA LEU A 298 5.34 13.19 -4.74
C LEU A 298 5.31 12.85 -6.23
N GLU A 299 4.52 13.58 -7.01
CA GLU A 299 4.48 13.43 -8.47
C GLU A 299 5.84 13.69 -9.11
N ALA A 300 6.50 14.80 -8.77
CA ALA A 300 7.84 15.11 -9.25
C ALA A 300 8.87 14.06 -8.80
N ALA A 301 8.72 13.52 -7.59
CA ALA A 301 9.58 12.44 -7.10
C ALA A 301 9.41 11.15 -7.93
N HIS A 302 8.17 10.76 -8.26
CA HIS A 302 7.90 9.63 -9.16
C HIS A 302 8.48 9.86 -10.55
N GLN A 303 8.19 11.00 -11.17
CA GLN A 303 8.68 11.34 -12.51
C GLN A 303 10.21 11.31 -12.58
N ARG A 304 10.89 11.89 -11.58
CA ARG A 304 12.36 11.85 -11.48
C ARG A 304 12.87 10.42 -11.41
N ASN A 305 12.32 9.60 -10.52
CA ASN A 305 12.73 8.22 -10.35
C ASN A 305 12.47 7.35 -11.59
N GLU A 306 11.33 7.56 -12.27
CA GLU A 306 11.02 6.88 -13.54
C GLU A 306 11.99 7.31 -14.63
N GLN A 307 12.27 8.61 -14.75
CA GLN A 307 13.17 9.14 -15.78
C GLN A 307 14.61 8.66 -15.59
N GLU A 308 15.08 8.54 -14.35
CA GLU A 308 16.40 7.96 -14.07
C GLU A 308 16.51 6.52 -14.57
N LYS A 309 15.48 5.68 -14.36
CA LYS A 309 15.46 4.32 -14.89
C LYS A 309 15.32 4.27 -16.41
N ILE A 310 14.51 5.15 -17.01
CA ILE A 310 14.39 5.27 -18.47
C ILE A 310 15.72 5.66 -19.10
N ARG A 311 16.44 6.62 -18.53
CA ARG A 311 17.78 7.00 -18.99
C ARG A 311 18.80 5.89 -18.80
N ALA A 312 18.68 5.08 -17.75
CA ALA A 312 19.59 3.99 -17.47
C ALA A 312 19.43 2.81 -18.44
N TYR A 313 18.19 2.44 -18.80
CA TYR A 313 17.92 1.20 -19.53
C TYR A 313 17.13 1.36 -20.83
N GLY A 314 16.24 2.35 -20.90
CA GLY A 314 15.24 2.44 -21.97
C GLY A 314 15.86 2.50 -23.37
N LYS A 315 16.88 3.35 -23.56
CA LYS A 315 17.52 3.51 -24.87
C LYS A 315 18.26 2.24 -25.32
N ARG A 316 19.01 1.60 -24.41
CA ARG A 316 19.70 0.33 -24.69
C ARG A 316 18.72 -0.76 -25.09
N ILE A 317 17.65 -0.95 -24.30
CA ILE A 317 16.65 -1.99 -24.55
C ILE A 317 15.92 -1.78 -25.87
N GLN A 318 15.62 -0.53 -26.23
CA GLN A 318 14.92 -0.23 -27.47
C GLN A 318 15.80 -0.47 -28.70
N HIS A 319 17.08 -0.08 -28.67
CA HIS A 319 17.95 -0.18 -29.85
C HIS A 319 18.69 -1.50 -29.99
N VAL A 320 19.03 -2.16 -28.88
CA VAL A 320 19.83 -3.38 -28.87
C VAL A 320 18.92 -4.59 -28.71
N ASP A 321 18.18 -4.66 -27.60
CA ASP A 321 17.26 -5.78 -27.33
C ASP A 321 15.97 -5.74 -28.17
N GLN A 322 15.72 -4.66 -28.93
CA GLN A 322 14.50 -4.42 -29.71
C GLN A 322 13.22 -4.59 -28.88
N GLY A 323 13.32 -4.32 -27.58
CA GLY A 323 12.27 -4.51 -26.58
C GLY A 323 11.60 -3.22 -26.16
N SER A 324 10.48 -3.36 -25.43
CA SER A 324 9.87 -2.24 -24.71
C SER A 324 10.38 -2.17 -23.28
N PHE A 325 10.53 -0.96 -22.72
CA PHE A 325 10.96 -0.76 -21.34
C PHE A 325 9.90 -0.02 -20.53
N THR A 326 9.64 -0.47 -19.30
CA THR A 326 8.71 0.19 -18.38
C THR A 326 9.30 0.24 -16.97
N PRO A 327 9.61 1.43 -16.42
CA PRO A 327 10.03 1.55 -15.02
C PRO A 327 8.83 1.34 -14.09
N LEU A 328 8.99 0.48 -13.08
CA LEU A 328 7.98 0.22 -12.06
C LEU A 328 8.42 0.88 -10.75
N VAL A 329 8.05 2.15 -10.61
CA VAL A 329 8.43 2.97 -9.44
C VAL A 329 7.33 2.99 -8.40
N PHE A 330 7.71 2.77 -7.14
CA PHE A 330 6.83 2.79 -5.97
C PHE A 330 7.40 3.64 -4.83
N THR A 331 6.51 4.20 -4.01
CA THR A 331 6.87 4.68 -2.68
C THR A 331 6.93 3.51 -1.70
N THR A 332 7.69 3.66 -0.62
CA THR A 332 7.73 2.70 0.51
C THR A 332 6.37 2.44 1.15
N SER A 333 5.42 3.38 1.02
CA SER A 333 4.05 3.22 1.53
C SER A 333 3.10 2.57 0.54
N GLY A 334 3.50 2.27 -0.71
CA GLY A 334 2.64 1.59 -1.69
C GLY A 334 2.09 2.43 -2.82
N GLY A 335 2.44 3.71 -2.91
CA GLY A 335 2.04 4.57 -4.03
C GLY A 335 2.78 4.23 -5.32
N MET A 336 2.06 4.22 -6.44
CA MET A 336 2.62 3.89 -7.76
C MET A 336 2.90 5.12 -8.62
N GLY A 337 4.04 5.12 -9.31
CA GLY A 337 4.36 6.09 -10.35
C GLY A 337 3.47 5.95 -11.59
N PRO A 338 3.41 6.98 -12.47
CA PRO A 338 2.59 6.97 -13.68
C PRO A 338 2.79 5.75 -14.59
N LYS A 339 4.04 5.35 -14.86
CA LYS A 339 4.35 4.19 -15.72
C LYS A 339 3.97 2.88 -15.05
N ALA A 340 4.21 2.77 -13.75
CA ALA A 340 3.76 1.63 -12.95
C ALA A 340 2.22 1.49 -12.97
N LYS A 341 1.48 2.60 -12.80
CA LYS A 341 0.01 2.60 -12.88
C LYS A 341 -0.49 2.09 -14.23
N CYS A 342 0.10 2.56 -15.33
CA CYS A 342 -0.24 2.11 -16.68
C CYS A 342 0.01 0.60 -16.84
N PHE A 343 1.19 0.14 -16.42
CA PHE A 343 1.57 -1.27 -16.45
C PHE A 343 0.58 -2.16 -15.69
N TYR A 344 0.29 -1.83 -14.43
CA TYR A 344 -0.62 -2.63 -13.61
C TYR A 344 -2.08 -2.53 -14.06
N SER A 345 -2.47 -1.42 -14.69
CA SER A 345 -3.78 -1.29 -15.32
C SER A 345 -3.94 -2.27 -16.48
N ARG A 346 -2.95 -2.32 -17.39
CA ARG A 346 -2.94 -3.27 -18.52
C ARG A 346 -2.87 -4.71 -18.03
N LEU A 347 -2.01 -5.00 -17.06
CA LEU A 347 -1.90 -6.33 -16.47
C LEU A 347 -3.24 -6.78 -15.88
N ALA A 348 -3.96 -5.89 -15.20
CA ALA A 348 -5.30 -6.20 -14.70
C ALA A 348 -6.30 -6.51 -15.82
N ASP A 349 -6.25 -5.79 -16.95
CA ASP A 349 -7.11 -6.06 -18.11
C ASP A 349 -6.86 -7.47 -18.67
N VAL A 350 -5.60 -7.81 -18.94
CA VAL A 350 -5.23 -9.12 -19.50
C VAL A 350 -5.55 -10.25 -18.51
N MET A 351 -5.33 -10.03 -17.21
CA MET A 351 -5.66 -11.01 -16.18
C MET A 351 -7.18 -11.20 -16.04
N ALA A 352 -7.96 -10.13 -16.12
CA ALA A 352 -9.42 -10.20 -16.04
C ALA A 352 -10.01 -10.98 -17.22
N GLU A 353 -9.51 -10.71 -18.43
CA GLU A 353 -9.88 -11.43 -19.64
C GLU A 353 -9.54 -12.92 -19.53
N LYS A 354 -8.28 -13.25 -19.18
CA LYS A 354 -7.82 -14.65 -19.09
C LYS A 354 -8.54 -15.46 -18.01
N LYS A 355 -8.90 -14.82 -16.88
CA LYS A 355 -9.58 -15.49 -15.76
C LYS A 355 -11.10 -15.44 -15.86
N HIS A 356 -11.66 -14.74 -16.85
CA HIS A 356 -13.08 -14.44 -16.95
C HIS A 356 -13.65 -13.85 -15.64
N GLN A 357 -12.92 -12.91 -15.04
CA GLN A 357 -13.29 -12.27 -13.77
C GLN A 357 -13.53 -10.77 -13.97
N PRO A 358 -14.42 -10.14 -13.16
CA PRO A 358 -14.56 -8.70 -13.16
C PRO A 358 -13.22 -8.01 -12.91
N ARG A 359 -12.89 -7.06 -13.77
CA ARG A 359 -11.65 -6.26 -13.66
C ARG A 359 -11.47 -5.66 -12.26
N SER A 360 -12.56 -5.20 -11.64
CA SER A 360 -12.54 -4.64 -10.28
C SER A 360 -11.98 -5.61 -9.24
N HIS A 361 -12.33 -6.90 -9.32
CA HIS A 361 -11.83 -7.94 -8.42
C HIS A 361 -10.33 -8.18 -8.63
N VAL A 362 -9.90 -8.25 -9.89
CA VAL A 362 -8.49 -8.44 -10.24
C VAL A 362 -7.65 -7.25 -9.76
N VAL A 363 -8.08 -6.01 -10.05
CA VAL A 363 -7.40 -4.79 -9.57
C VAL A 363 -7.32 -4.76 -8.05
N ALA A 364 -8.41 -5.08 -7.35
CA ALA A 364 -8.43 -5.11 -5.89
C ALA A 364 -7.42 -6.14 -5.35
N TRP A 365 -7.41 -7.36 -5.90
CA TRP A 365 -6.47 -8.41 -5.52
C TRP A 365 -5.01 -8.02 -5.79
N MET A 366 -4.70 -7.47 -6.98
CA MET A 366 -3.35 -7.03 -7.34
C MET A 366 -2.84 -5.94 -6.40
N ARG A 367 -3.68 -4.93 -6.14
CA ARG A 367 -3.35 -3.84 -5.20
C ARG A 367 -3.13 -4.35 -3.78
N CYS A 368 -3.94 -5.31 -3.32
CA CYS A 368 -3.72 -5.94 -2.02
C CYS A 368 -2.38 -6.68 -1.99
N ARG A 369 -2.07 -7.54 -2.97
CA ARG A 369 -0.79 -8.27 -3.02
C ARG A 369 0.42 -7.33 -2.98
N LEU A 370 0.41 -6.27 -3.78
CA LEU A 370 1.48 -5.28 -3.81
C LEU A 370 1.59 -4.52 -2.49
N SER A 371 0.47 -4.08 -1.92
CA SER A 371 0.44 -3.36 -0.65
C SER A 371 1.03 -4.20 0.49
N PHE A 372 0.61 -5.47 0.63
CA PHE A 372 1.16 -6.36 1.66
C PHE A 372 2.63 -6.73 1.42
N SER A 373 3.05 -6.89 0.16
CA SER A 373 4.47 -7.15 -0.18
C SER A 373 5.37 -5.98 0.21
N LEU A 374 4.97 -4.75 -0.16
CA LEU A 374 5.69 -3.52 0.21
C LEU A 374 5.71 -3.29 1.72
N LEU A 375 4.60 -3.59 2.39
CA LEU A 375 4.49 -3.40 3.83
C LEU A 375 5.32 -4.42 4.61
N ARG A 376 5.29 -5.72 4.23
CA ARG A 376 6.11 -6.76 4.87
C ARG A 376 7.59 -6.54 4.68
N SER A 377 7.99 -6.16 3.47
CA SER A 377 9.38 -5.81 3.22
C SER A 377 9.81 -4.57 4.01
N ALA A 378 8.94 -3.58 4.23
CA ALA A 378 9.21 -2.46 5.14
C ALA A 378 9.40 -2.93 6.60
N PHE A 379 8.62 -3.91 7.08
CA PHE A 379 8.84 -4.48 8.41
C PHE A 379 10.17 -5.22 8.51
N LEU A 380 10.58 -5.91 7.45
CA LEU A 380 11.91 -6.51 7.39
C LEU A 380 13.00 -5.44 7.46
N CYS A 381 12.81 -4.27 6.82
CA CYS A 381 13.71 -3.14 7.02
C CYS A 381 13.76 -2.74 8.50
N LEU A 382 12.62 -2.57 9.18
CA LEU A 382 12.58 -2.15 10.58
C LEU A 382 13.18 -3.18 11.55
N ARG A 383 12.68 -4.41 11.51
CA ARG A 383 12.89 -5.45 12.53
C ARG A 383 13.67 -6.68 12.05
N GLY A 384 14.18 -6.66 10.83
CA GLY A 384 15.03 -7.74 10.32
C GLY A 384 16.28 -7.93 11.18
N THR A 385 16.59 -9.20 11.47
CA THR A 385 17.82 -9.55 12.18
C THR A 385 19.01 -9.32 11.27
N ARG A 386 20.01 -8.59 11.77
CA ARG A 386 21.22 -8.24 11.03
C ARG A 386 22.38 -9.01 11.68
N TYR A 387 22.92 -9.98 10.97
CA TYR A 387 24.15 -10.62 11.41
C TYR A 387 25.31 -9.68 11.14
N PHE A 388 25.99 -9.27 12.20
CA PHE A 388 27.31 -8.65 12.11
C PHE A 388 28.33 -9.78 12.28
N ALA A 389 29.22 -9.91 11.30
CA ALA A 389 30.30 -10.88 11.16
C ALA A 389 29.96 -12.20 10.44
N PRO A 390 30.88 -12.69 9.57
CA PRO A 390 30.90 -14.08 9.17
C PRO A 390 31.20 -14.88 10.43
N THR A 391 30.33 -15.82 10.78
CA THR A 391 30.71 -16.84 11.74
C THR A 391 31.89 -17.57 11.11
N THR A 392 33.11 -17.36 11.61
CA THR A 392 34.16 -18.37 11.47
C THR A 392 33.61 -19.58 12.22
N ILE A 393 32.92 -20.45 11.49
CA ILE A 393 32.67 -21.79 11.95
C ILE A 393 34.06 -22.37 12.10
N ASP A 394 34.51 -22.54 13.33
CA ASP A 394 35.72 -23.29 13.62
C ASP A 394 35.43 -24.75 13.26
N ILE A 395 35.77 -25.12 12.03
CA ILE A 395 35.60 -26.48 11.51
C ILE A 395 36.65 -27.43 12.14
N ALA A 396 37.57 -26.93 12.98
CA ALA A 396 38.63 -27.73 13.59
C ALA A 396 38.12 -28.80 14.58
N GLY A 397 36.82 -28.82 14.92
CA GLY A 397 36.22 -29.80 15.83
C GLY A 397 35.16 -30.72 15.22
N LEU A 398 34.86 -30.62 13.92
CA LEU A 398 33.91 -31.53 13.26
C LEU A 398 34.66 -32.73 12.67
N ASP A 399 34.84 -33.74 13.51
CA ASP A 399 35.39 -35.05 13.15
C ASP A 399 34.40 -35.81 12.25
N TYR A 400 34.30 -35.38 10.99
CA TYR A 400 33.55 -36.10 9.97
C TYR A 400 34.46 -37.17 9.39
N GLN A 401 34.35 -38.39 9.92
CA GLN A 401 34.88 -39.59 9.29
C GLN A 401 34.13 -39.88 7.97
N ALA A 402 34.34 -39.03 6.96
CA ALA A 402 33.95 -39.31 5.59
C ALA A 402 35.11 -40.04 4.91
N ARG A 403 34.99 -41.37 4.79
CA ARG A 403 35.86 -42.15 3.89
C ARG A 403 35.59 -41.71 2.45
N VAL A 404 36.58 -41.06 1.84
CA VAL A 404 36.61 -40.82 0.40
C VAL A 404 36.73 -42.17 -0.30
N VAL A 405 35.64 -42.66 -0.89
CA VAL A 405 35.72 -43.78 -1.84
C VAL A 405 36.10 -43.18 -3.18
N GLN A 406 37.37 -43.32 -3.56
CA GLN A 406 37.81 -43.03 -4.94
C GLN A 406 37.13 -44.03 -5.89
N SER A 407 36.12 -43.57 -6.64
CA SER A 407 35.73 -44.23 -7.89
C SER A 407 36.41 -43.51 -9.05
N GLY A 408 37.62 -43.96 -9.37
CA GLY A 408 38.26 -43.69 -10.66
C GLY A 408 37.71 -44.65 -11.70
N ILE A 409 37.32 -44.12 -12.87
CA ILE A 409 37.27 -44.92 -14.09
C ILE A 409 38.64 -44.79 -14.73
N LEU A 410 39.34 -45.93 -14.82
CA LEU A 410 40.55 -46.11 -15.61
C LEU A 410 40.15 -46.55 -17.02
N VAL A 411 40.65 -45.79 -17.99
CA VAL A 411 40.66 -45.95 -19.46
C VAL A 411 39.32 -45.82 -20.18
#